data_AF-A0A6G3XAC3-F1
#
_entry.id   AF-A0A6G3XAC3-F1
#
_cell.length_a   1.000
_cell.length_b   1.000
_cell.length_c   1.000
_cell.angle_alpha   90.00
_cell.angle_beta   90.00
_cell.angle_gamma   90.00
#
_symmetry.space_group_name_H-M   'P 1'
#
loop_
_entity.id
_entity.type
_entity.pdbx_description
1 polymer ?
#
loop_
_entity_poly.entity_id
_entity_poly.type
_entity_poly.pdbx_seq_one_letter_code
_entity_poly.pdbx_strand_id
1 'polypeptide(L)'
;VQRWASDTKLADGRRVIDLGWVRALLARTHTRLDAMKLLNWQMVAALQDGTLTPQDASAVKVYGSEARRDAYAWLMEVVGSAGALKEGSAGAVLHGELERGYRSAVIFTFGGGNNEIQR
;
A
#
# COMPACT_ATOMS: atom_id res chain seq x y z
N VAL A 1 10.15 -3.28 2.63
CA VAL A 1 10.27 -3.97 1.31
C VAL A 1 11.46 -3.48 0.49
N GLN A 2 11.63 -2.18 0.22
CA GLN A 2 12.78 -1.68 -0.58
C GLN A 2 14.14 -2.19 -0.07
N ARG A 3 14.41 -2.08 1.25
CA ARG A 3 15.63 -2.61 1.87
C ARG A 3 15.78 -4.12 1.62
N TRP A 4 14.74 -4.90 1.93
CA TRP A 4 14.71 -6.34 1.64
C TRP A 4 15.01 -6.66 0.17
N ALA A 5 14.43 -5.92 -0.77
CA ALA A 5 14.69 -6.12 -2.20
C ALA A 5 16.13 -5.75 -2.60
N SER A 6 16.75 -4.80 -1.88
CA SER A 6 18.14 -4.40 -2.08
C SER A 6 19.13 -5.42 -1.50
N ASP A 7 18.76 -6.12 -0.43
CA ASP A 7 19.65 -7.05 0.26
C ASP A 7 19.49 -8.50 -0.22
N THR A 8 18.33 -8.82 -0.80
CA THR A 8 18.01 -10.19 -1.25
C THR A 8 18.53 -10.45 -2.66
N LYS A 9 19.29 -11.55 -2.82
CA LYS A 9 19.81 -12.01 -4.11
C LYS A 9 18.96 -13.13 -4.70
N LEU A 10 18.82 -13.11 -6.02
CA LEU A 10 18.27 -14.18 -6.84
C LEU A 10 19.31 -15.29 -7.03
N ALA A 11 18.88 -16.44 -7.55
CA ALA A 11 19.76 -17.58 -7.85
C ALA A 11 20.89 -17.23 -8.84
N ASP A 12 20.67 -16.26 -9.73
CA ASP A 12 21.65 -15.76 -10.69
C ASP A 12 22.57 -14.66 -10.12
N GLY A 13 22.46 -14.35 -8.83
CA GLY A 13 23.28 -13.38 -8.13
C GLY A 13 22.82 -11.92 -8.21
N ARG A 14 21.85 -11.58 -9.08
CA ARG A 14 21.25 -10.23 -9.11
C ARG A 14 20.46 -9.95 -7.85
N ARG A 15 20.30 -8.69 -7.45
CA ARG A 15 19.41 -8.32 -6.34
C ARG A 15 17.99 -8.23 -6.84
N VAL A 16 17.02 -8.50 -5.98
CA VAL A 16 15.59 -8.39 -6.34
C VAL A 16 15.26 -6.97 -6.84
N ILE A 17 15.84 -5.92 -6.25
CA ILE A 17 15.66 -4.52 -6.68
C ILE A 17 16.22 -4.23 -8.09
N ASP A 18 17.10 -5.07 -8.62
CA ASP A 18 17.67 -4.89 -9.97
C ASP A 18 16.70 -5.35 -11.07
N LEU A 19 15.61 -6.04 -10.72
CA LEU A 19 14.54 -6.37 -11.65
C LEU A 19 13.69 -5.13 -11.99
N GLY A 20 13.48 -4.88 -13.29
CA GLY A 20 12.76 -3.69 -13.77
C GLY A 20 11.33 -3.60 -13.25
N TRP A 21 10.60 -4.73 -13.22
CA TRP A 21 9.23 -4.77 -12.70
C TRP A 21 9.17 -4.51 -11.19
N VAL A 22 10.17 -4.95 -10.41
CA VAL A 22 10.26 -4.67 -8.97
C VAL A 22 10.41 -3.17 -8.74
N ARG A 23 11.32 -2.49 -9.46
CA ARG A 23 11.46 -1.03 -9.36
C ARG A 23 10.17 -0.31 -9.76
N ALA A 24 9.51 -0.78 -10.81
CA ALA A 24 8.24 -0.20 -11.25
C ALA A 24 7.13 -0.33 -10.19
N LEU A 25 7.00 -1.49 -9.54
CA LEU A 25 6.04 -1.68 -8.46
C LEU A 25 6.40 -0.86 -7.21
N LEU A 26 7.67 -0.81 -6.81
CA LEU A 26 8.11 0.02 -5.69
C LEU A 26 7.85 1.52 -5.96
N ALA A 27 8.14 1.99 -7.17
CA ALA A 27 7.84 3.36 -7.58
C ALA A 27 6.33 3.63 -7.58
N ARG A 28 5.53 2.73 -8.15
CA ARG A 28 4.06 2.85 -8.17
C ARG A 28 3.49 2.89 -6.75
N THR A 29 3.93 1.99 -5.87
CA THR A 29 3.53 1.98 -4.46
C THR A 29 3.87 3.31 -3.79
N HIS A 30 5.11 3.79 -3.98
CA HIS A 30 5.54 5.06 -3.40
C HIS A 30 4.66 6.22 -3.87
N THR A 31 4.49 6.40 -5.18
CA THR A 31 3.68 7.48 -5.76
C THR A 31 2.22 7.42 -5.30
N ARG A 32 1.63 6.22 -5.22
CA ARG A 32 0.24 6.04 -4.76
C ARG A 32 0.07 6.45 -3.29
N LEU A 33 1.01 6.07 -2.42
CA LEU A 33 0.97 6.43 -1.00
C LEU A 33 1.29 7.91 -0.77
N ASP A 34 2.18 8.49 -1.58
CA ASP A 34 2.52 9.92 -1.47
C ASP A 34 1.35 10.81 -1.92
N ALA A 35 0.65 10.43 -3.01
CA ALA A 35 -0.59 11.08 -3.40
C ALA A 35 -1.67 10.98 -2.31
N MET A 36 -1.83 9.82 -1.66
CA MET A 36 -2.74 9.68 -0.50
C MET A 36 -2.38 10.65 0.63
N LYS A 37 -1.09 10.79 0.93
CA LYS A 37 -0.59 11.72 1.96
C LYS A 37 -0.89 13.18 1.60
N LEU A 38 -0.68 13.58 0.35
CA LEU A 38 -1.00 14.92 -0.13
C LEU A 38 -2.50 15.21 -0.07
N LEU A 39 -3.35 14.26 -0.48
CA LEU A 39 -4.82 14.39 -0.39
C LEU A 39 -5.27 14.58 1.07
N ASN A 40 -4.68 13.83 2.01
CA ASN A 40 -4.96 14.03 3.44
C ASN A 40 -4.57 15.42 3.93
N TRP A 41 -3.43 15.96 3.49
CA TRP A 41 -3.00 17.32 3.84
C TRP A 41 -3.90 18.39 3.25
N GLN A 42 -4.33 18.23 2.00
CA GLN A 42 -5.31 19.12 1.37
C GLN A 42 -6.63 19.12 2.15
N MET A 43 -7.08 17.96 2.61
CA MET A 43 -8.28 17.84 3.44
C MET A 43 -8.13 18.57 4.79
N VAL A 44 -6.95 18.49 5.42
CA VAL A 44 -6.65 19.23 6.66
C VAL A 44 -6.65 20.74 6.41
N ALA A 45 -6.05 21.21 5.31
CA ALA A 45 -6.04 22.62 4.95
C ALA A 45 -7.47 23.14 4.68
N ALA A 46 -8.26 22.41 3.88
CA ALA A 46 -9.65 22.77 3.60
C ALA A 46 -10.53 22.79 4.87
N LEU A 47 -10.24 21.92 5.84
CA LEU A 47 -10.92 21.95 7.14
C LEU A 47 -10.58 23.23 7.93
N GLN A 48 -9.32 23.65 7.91
CA GLN A 48 -8.88 24.88 8.57
C GLN A 48 -9.49 26.13 7.93
N ASP A 49 -9.62 26.14 6.61
CA ASP A 49 -10.21 27.24 5.85
C ASP A 49 -11.75 27.22 5.86
N GLY A 50 -12.37 26.20 6.45
CA GLY A 50 -13.83 26.03 6.47
C GLY A 50 -14.44 25.71 5.11
N THR A 51 -13.64 25.23 4.16
CA THR A 51 -14.05 24.93 2.77
C THR A 51 -14.21 23.45 2.48
N LEU A 52 -13.94 22.57 3.47
CA LEU A 52 -14.05 21.12 3.28
C LEU A 52 -15.49 20.70 2.95
N THR A 53 -15.65 20.00 1.83
CA THR A 53 -16.94 19.39 1.47
C THR A 53 -17.00 17.91 1.82
N PRO A 54 -18.20 17.32 1.99
CA PRO A 54 -18.36 15.87 2.10
C PRO A 54 -17.77 15.12 0.91
N GLN A 55 -17.84 15.69 -0.30
CA GLN A 55 -17.30 15.09 -1.52
C GLN A 55 -15.78 14.97 -1.48
N ASP A 56 -15.08 15.99 -0.95
CA ASP A 56 -13.64 15.94 -0.76
C ASP A 56 -13.25 14.80 0.18
N ALA A 57 -13.94 14.69 1.32
CA ALA A 57 -13.71 13.63 2.30
C ALA A 57 -13.99 12.23 1.73
N SER A 58 -15.10 12.07 1.00
CA SER A 58 -15.45 10.82 0.33
C SER A 58 -14.40 10.41 -0.72
N ALA A 59 -13.94 11.35 -1.54
CA ALA A 59 -12.90 11.09 -2.54
C ALA A 59 -11.59 10.62 -1.89
N VAL A 60 -11.14 11.28 -0.82
CA VAL A 60 -9.94 10.88 -0.07
C VAL A 60 -10.12 9.51 0.57
N LYS A 61 -11.31 9.19 1.11
CA LYS A 61 -11.60 7.89 1.70
C LYS A 61 -11.54 6.77 0.66
N VAL A 62 -12.20 6.94 -0.49
CA VAL A 62 -12.18 5.95 -1.58
C VAL A 62 -10.76 5.73 -2.05
N TYR A 63 -10.04 6.81 -2.38
CA TYR A 63 -8.66 6.74 -2.83
C TYR A 63 -7.76 6.04 -1.80
N GLY A 64 -7.82 6.44 -0.53
CA GLY A 64 -6.94 5.92 0.52
C GLY A 64 -7.16 4.44 0.81
N SER A 65 -8.41 3.98 0.80
CA SER A 65 -8.73 2.56 1.00
C SER A 65 -8.19 1.68 -0.14
N GLU A 66 -8.41 2.08 -1.39
CA GLU A 66 -7.92 1.35 -2.57
C GLU A 66 -6.39 1.43 -2.69
N ALA A 67 -5.80 2.61 -2.49
CA ALA A 67 -4.36 2.82 -2.50
C ALA A 67 -3.64 1.93 -1.48
N ARG A 68 -4.18 1.80 -0.26
CA ARG A 68 -3.62 0.93 0.77
C ARG A 68 -3.70 -0.54 0.37
N ARG A 69 -4.84 -1.00 -0.13
CA ARG A 69 -5.04 -2.39 -0.57
C ARG A 69 -4.09 -2.74 -1.71
N ASP A 70 -3.96 -1.87 -2.70
CA ASP A 70 -3.10 -2.08 -3.86
C ASP A 70 -1.61 -2.03 -3.49
N ALA A 71 -1.20 -1.09 -2.64
CA ALA A 71 0.16 -1.02 -2.13
C ALA A 71 0.58 -2.35 -1.49
N TYR A 72 -0.24 -2.92 -0.60
CA TYR A 72 0.07 -4.22 -0.02
C TYR A 72 0.12 -5.35 -1.05
N ALA A 73 -0.80 -5.38 -2.02
CA ALA A 73 -0.79 -6.39 -3.09
C ALA A 73 0.52 -6.35 -3.90
N TRP A 74 0.93 -5.16 -4.36
CA TRP A 74 2.18 -4.99 -5.12
C TRP A 74 3.41 -5.32 -4.29
N LEU A 75 3.43 -4.94 -3.01
CA LEU A 75 4.54 -5.27 -2.12
C LEU A 75 4.62 -6.77 -1.83
N MET A 76 3.49 -7.47 -1.73
CA MET A 76 3.45 -8.93 -1.64
C MET A 76 3.97 -9.59 -2.92
N GLU A 77 3.64 -9.05 -4.09
CA GLU A 77 4.17 -9.53 -5.38
C GLU A 77 5.70 -9.42 -5.43
N VAL A 78 6.28 -8.32 -4.94
CA VAL A 78 7.74 -8.13 -4.87
C VAL A 78 8.43 -9.20 -4.00
N VAL A 79 7.81 -9.64 -2.90
CA VAL A 79 8.38 -10.67 -2.02
C VAL A 79 7.99 -12.10 -2.42
N GLY A 80 7.19 -12.26 -3.47
CA GLY A 80 6.78 -13.54 -4.03
C GLY A 80 6.04 -14.44 -3.02
N SER A 81 6.38 -15.72 -3.01
CA SER A 81 5.74 -16.74 -2.16
C SER A 81 5.80 -16.43 -0.67
N ALA A 82 6.82 -15.68 -0.22
CA ALA A 82 6.93 -15.28 1.18
C ALA A 82 5.90 -14.23 1.61
N GLY A 83 5.27 -13.53 0.65
CA GLY A 83 4.32 -12.44 0.94
C GLY A 83 3.05 -12.89 1.65
N ALA A 84 2.63 -14.14 1.46
CA ALA A 84 1.46 -14.73 2.11
C ALA A 84 1.76 -15.42 3.44
N LEU A 85 3.02 -15.43 3.88
CA LEU A 85 3.41 -16.11 5.12
C LEU A 85 3.11 -15.22 6.33
N LYS A 86 2.41 -15.82 7.30
CA LYS A 86 2.13 -15.19 8.60
C LYS A 86 3.41 -15.07 9.42
N GLU A 87 3.40 -14.12 10.35
CA GLU A 87 4.42 -14.04 11.40
C GLU A 87 4.60 -15.40 12.10
N GLY A 88 5.86 -15.79 12.34
CA GLY A 88 6.22 -17.08 12.94
C GLY A 88 6.27 -18.27 11.97
N SER A 89 5.82 -18.12 10.71
CA SER A 89 5.96 -19.18 9.71
C SER A 89 7.42 -19.37 9.29
N ALA A 90 7.82 -20.61 8.97
CA ALA A 90 9.09 -20.87 8.33
C ALA A 90 9.17 -20.13 6.98
N GLY A 91 10.24 -19.36 6.75
CA GLY A 91 10.42 -18.58 5.53
C GLY A 91 9.69 -17.23 5.50
N ALA A 92 9.01 -16.84 6.58
CA ALA A 92 8.39 -15.52 6.67
C ALA A 92 9.45 -14.41 6.51
N VAL A 93 9.13 -13.39 5.72
CA VAL A 93 9.94 -12.18 5.57
C VAL A 93 9.24 -11.00 6.23
N LEU A 94 10.01 -9.98 6.60
CA LEU A 94 9.46 -8.72 7.12
C LEU A 94 8.47 -8.93 8.28
N HIS A 95 8.75 -9.91 9.14
CA HIS A 95 7.91 -10.28 10.29
C HIS A 95 6.43 -10.56 9.94
N GLY A 96 6.13 -11.00 8.70
CA GLY A 96 4.76 -11.24 8.24
C GLY A 96 3.90 -9.98 8.12
N GLU A 97 4.51 -8.79 8.14
CA GLU A 97 3.79 -7.51 8.12
C GLU A 97 2.94 -7.31 6.86
N LEU A 98 3.40 -7.80 5.71
CA LEU A 98 2.69 -7.64 4.43
C LEU A 98 1.39 -8.47 4.41
N GLU A 99 1.44 -9.72 4.87
CA GLU A 99 0.27 -10.59 5.00
C GLU A 99 -0.78 -9.96 5.92
N ARG A 100 -0.33 -9.54 7.11
CA ARG A 100 -1.20 -8.93 8.12
C ARG A 100 -1.80 -7.64 7.59
N GLY A 101 -0.96 -6.78 7.00
CA GLY A 101 -1.35 -5.50 6.42
C GLY A 101 -2.37 -5.66 5.30
N TYR A 102 -2.17 -6.60 4.37
CA TYR A 102 -3.10 -6.86 3.27
C TYR A 102 -4.47 -7.29 3.78
N ARG A 103 -4.55 -8.26 4.69
CA ARG A 103 -5.84 -8.69 5.29
C ARG A 103 -6.55 -7.53 5.99
N SER A 104 -5.81 -6.71 6.73
CA SER A 104 -6.37 -5.53 7.40
C SER A 104 -6.78 -4.41 6.44
N ALA A 105 -6.17 -4.30 5.26
CA ALA A 105 -6.48 -3.23 4.32
C ALA A 105 -7.88 -3.37 3.70
N VAL A 106 -8.37 -4.59 3.51
CA VAL A 106 -9.65 -4.87 2.84
C VAL A 106 -10.85 -4.28 3.59
N ILE A 107 -10.82 -4.25 4.93
CA ILE A 107 -11.96 -3.73 5.72
C ILE A 107 -12.27 -2.27 5.41
N PHE A 108 -11.28 -1.48 4.97
CA PHE A 108 -11.46 -0.06 4.71
C PHE A 108 -12.22 0.23 3.40
N THR A 109 -12.40 -0.75 2.51
CA THR A 109 -13.16 -0.53 1.27
C THR A 109 -14.66 -0.52 1.51
N PHE A 110 -15.14 -1.26 2.51
CA PHE A 110 -16.56 -1.29 2.89
C PHE A 110 -16.86 -0.63 4.25
N GLY A 111 -15.89 -0.64 5.17
CA GLY A 111 -15.98 0.06 6.45
C GLY A 111 -15.89 1.57 6.30
N GLY A 112 -16.59 2.31 7.17
CA GLY A 112 -16.66 3.77 7.08
C GLY A 112 -17.45 4.28 5.85
N GLY A 113 -18.42 3.48 5.37
CA GLY A 113 -19.18 3.72 4.16
C GLY A 113 -18.54 3.01 2.96
N ASN A 114 -19.32 2.17 2.29
CA ASN A 114 -18.87 1.37 1.17
C ASN A 114 -18.39 2.24 -0.01
N ASN A 115 -17.31 1.86 -0.70
CA ASN A 115 -16.72 2.69 -1.75
C ASN A 115 -17.73 3.04 -2.87
N GLU A 116 -18.64 2.14 -3.24
CA GLU A 116 -19.70 2.41 -4.22
C GLU A 116 -20.70 3.48 -3.76
N ILE A 117 -20.90 3.64 -2.45
CA ILE A 117 -21.77 4.68 -1.87
C ILE A 117 -21.01 6.01 -1.72
N GLN A 118 -19.69 5.96 -1.62
CA GLN A 118 -18.82 7.12 -1.47
C GLN A 118 -18.42 7.76 -2.82
N ARG A 119 -18.68 7.09 -3.95
CA ARG A 119 -18.46 7.61 -5.31
C ARG A 119 -19.71 8.35 -5.80
#